data_AF-A0A7S2LNM4-F1
#
_entry.id   AF-A0A7S2LNM4-F1
#
_cell.length_a   1.000
_cell.length_b   1.000
_cell.length_c   1.000
_cell.angle_alpha   90.00
_cell.angle_beta   90.00
_cell.angle_gamma   90.00
#
_symmetry.space_group_name_H-M   'P 1'
#
loop_
_entity.id
_entity.type
_entity.pdbx_description
1 polymer ?
#
loop_
_entity_poly.entity_id
_entity_poly.type
_entity_poly.pdbx_seq_one_letter_code
_entity_poly.pdbx_strand_id
1 'polypeptide(L)'
;GTRGWRAAVAAGSLAAKPGGPFAEVSLAYVVFLSLGYVSLCIIGVTRMALSPLPVRSFIFECMAVHNIAQCIFNLYCFAMLLGEGWASGLGVWGNPVDISERGHALGNLIWLQYHCRQLQLLETAFMVLRKRFKGVSFLHLYLRVLNLWGWFIA
;
A
#
# COMPACT_ATOMS: atom_id res chain seq x y z
N GLY A 1 -17.17 -2.98 -7.39
CA GLY A 1 -17.96 -1.94 -6.69
C GLY A 1 -19.05 -2.59 -5.85
N THR A 2 -19.51 -1.92 -4.79
CA THR A 2 -20.42 -2.47 -3.76
C THR A 2 -21.74 -3.02 -4.32
N ARG A 3 -22.31 -2.40 -5.36
CA ARG A 3 -23.52 -2.90 -6.06
C ARG A 3 -23.33 -4.28 -6.72
N GLY A 4 -22.18 -4.50 -7.35
CA GLY A 4 -21.85 -5.79 -7.98
C GLY A 4 -21.58 -6.87 -6.93
N TRP A 5 -20.96 -6.51 -5.82
CA TRP A 5 -20.76 -7.40 -4.68
C TRP A 5 -22.10 -7.84 -4.07
N ARG A 6 -23.04 -6.90 -3.85
CA ARG A 6 -24.39 -7.22 -3.35
C ARG A 6 -25.12 -8.22 -4.23
N ALA A 7 -25.13 -7.99 -5.55
CA ALA A 7 -25.77 -8.90 -6.48
C ALA A 7 -25.14 -10.30 -6.47
N ALA A 8 -23.80 -10.38 -6.40
CA ALA A 8 -23.07 -11.65 -6.37
C ALA A 8 -23.26 -12.44 -5.07
N VAL A 9 -23.32 -11.76 -3.93
CA VAL A 9 -23.62 -12.37 -2.61
C VAL A 9 -25.08 -12.82 -2.55
N ALA A 10 -26.02 -11.98 -3.00
CA ALA A 10 -27.44 -12.34 -3.03
C ALA A 10 -27.74 -13.52 -3.97
N ALA A 11 -26.98 -13.66 -5.06
CA ALA A 11 -27.06 -14.80 -5.98
C ALA A 11 -26.36 -16.07 -5.45
N GLY A 12 -25.74 -16.04 -4.25
CA GLY A 12 -24.98 -17.16 -3.68
C GLY A 12 -23.66 -17.48 -4.40
N SER A 13 -23.28 -16.68 -5.39
CA SER A 13 -22.07 -16.88 -6.20
C SER A 13 -20.77 -16.46 -5.50
N LEU A 14 -20.87 -15.69 -4.40
CA LEU A 14 -19.74 -15.14 -3.69
C LEU A 14 -19.97 -15.15 -2.17
N ALA A 15 -18.97 -15.62 -1.41
CA ALA A 15 -19.02 -15.59 0.04
C ALA A 15 -18.93 -14.13 0.55
N ALA A 16 -19.81 -13.76 1.48
CA ALA A 16 -19.78 -12.44 2.10
C ALA A 16 -18.50 -12.29 2.94
N LYS A 17 -17.55 -11.47 2.44
CA LYS A 17 -16.29 -11.16 3.11
C LYS A 17 -16.03 -9.65 3.10
N PRO A 18 -15.47 -9.08 4.18
CA PRO A 18 -14.95 -7.71 4.18
C PRO A 18 -13.90 -7.55 3.07
N GLY A 19 -14.00 -6.51 2.24
CA GLY A 19 -13.04 -6.27 1.13
C GLY A 19 -13.14 -7.20 -0.09
N GLY A 20 -14.07 -8.18 -0.07
CA GLY A 20 -14.36 -9.03 -1.23
C GLY A 20 -13.36 -10.18 -1.46
N PRO A 21 -13.40 -10.81 -2.64
CA PRO A 21 -12.66 -12.06 -2.90
C PRO A 21 -11.14 -11.86 -3.01
N PHE A 22 -10.68 -10.63 -3.25
CA PHE A 22 -9.27 -10.28 -3.41
C PHE A 22 -8.65 -9.67 -2.15
N ALA A 23 -9.40 -9.66 -1.03
CA ALA A 23 -8.91 -9.15 0.24
C ALA A 23 -7.83 -10.04 0.86
N GLU A 24 -7.88 -11.35 0.57
CA GLU A 24 -6.91 -12.34 1.07
C GLU A 24 -5.61 -12.23 0.26
N VAL A 25 -4.58 -11.68 0.89
CA VAL A 25 -3.24 -11.59 0.29
C VAL A 25 -2.41 -12.77 0.79
N SER A 26 -1.66 -13.42 -0.09
CA SER A 26 -0.85 -14.56 0.31
C SER A 26 0.41 -14.13 1.07
N LEU A 27 0.81 -14.90 2.07
CA LEU A 27 2.08 -14.70 2.77
C LEU A 27 3.27 -14.69 1.79
N ALA A 28 3.23 -15.59 0.81
CA ALA A 28 4.25 -15.68 -0.23
C ALA A 28 4.43 -14.35 -0.98
N TYR A 29 3.32 -13.66 -1.31
CA TYR A 29 3.38 -12.36 -1.97
C TYR A 29 4.15 -11.32 -1.15
N VAL A 30 3.87 -11.21 0.17
CA VAL A 30 4.54 -10.24 1.04
C VAL A 30 6.01 -10.58 1.25
N VAL A 31 6.34 -11.87 1.33
CA VAL A 31 7.74 -12.34 1.38
C VAL A 31 8.47 -11.96 0.09
N PHE A 32 7.92 -12.26 -1.08
CA PHE A 32 8.53 -11.92 -2.36
C PHE A 32 8.69 -10.41 -2.54
N LEU A 33 7.69 -9.62 -2.14
CA LEU A 33 7.77 -8.17 -2.21
C LEU A 33 8.87 -7.62 -1.28
N SER A 34 9.00 -8.17 -0.07
CA SER A 34 10.05 -7.81 0.89
C SER A 34 11.44 -8.16 0.36
N LEU A 35 11.62 -9.37 -0.17
CA LEU A 35 12.87 -9.81 -0.77
C LEU A 35 13.22 -8.96 -1.99
N GLY A 36 12.25 -8.72 -2.88
CA GLY A 36 12.43 -7.87 -4.06
C GLY A 36 12.84 -6.45 -3.69
N TYR A 37 12.25 -5.87 -2.65
CA TYR A 37 12.62 -4.56 -2.13
C TYR A 37 14.05 -4.52 -1.59
N VAL A 38 14.45 -5.50 -0.79
CA VAL A 38 15.81 -5.60 -0.24
C VAL A 38 16.83 -5.82 -1.36
N SER A 39 16.54 -6.72 -2.30
CA SER A 39 17.38 -6.95 -3.48
C SER A 39 17.52 -5.69 -4.33
N LEU A 40 16.44 -4.94 -4.55
CA LEU A 40 16.48 -3.66 -5.26
C LEU A 40 17.38 -2.65 -4.53
N CYS A 41 17.30 -2.57 -3.21
CA CYS A 41 18.13 -1.65 -2.43
C CYS A 41 19.60 -2.04 -2.50
N ILE A 42 19.94 -3.32 -2.30
CA ILE A 42 21.33 -3.80 -2.34
C ILE A 42 21.90 -3.64 -3.75
N ILE A 43 21.26 -4.24 -4.76
CA ILE A 43 21.74 -4.22 -6.15
C ILE A 43 21.75 -2.78 -6.68
N GLY A 44 20.69 -2.02 -6.42
CA GLY A 44 20.57 -0.64 -6.85
C GLY A 44 21.65 0.23 -6.25
N VAL A 45 21.93 0.14 -4.95
CA VAL A 45 23.01 0.91 -4.31
C VAL A 45 24.37 0.50 -4.87
N THR A 46 24.65 -0.80 -4.97
CA THR A 46 25.94 -1.29 -5.50
C THR A 46 26.17 -0.86 -6.94
N ARG A 47 25.19 -1.02 -7.83
CA ARG A 47 25.32 -0.61 -9.25
C ARG A 47 25.41 0.90 -9.39
N MET A 48 24.63 1.66 -8.62
CA MET A 48 24.67 3.12 -8.68
C MET A 48 25.95 3.70 -8.07
N ALA A 49 26.58 3.03 -7.10
CA ALA A 49 27.89 3.39 -6.56
C ALA A 49 29.01 3.21 -7.60
N LEU A 50 28.92 2.19 -8.45
CA LEU A 50 29.87 1.92 -9.53
C LEU A 50 29.65 2.80 -10.78
N SER A 51 28.41 3.27 -11.00
CA SER A 51 28.09 4.13 -12.14
C SER A 51 28.71 5.54 -12.00
N PRO A 52 29.17 6.19 -13.08
CA PRO A 52 29.74 7.54 -12.99
C PRO A 52 28.68 8.67 -12.94
N LEU A 53 27.52 8.52 -13.59
CA LEU A 53 26.53 9.61 -13.74
C LEU A 53 25.15 9.24 -13.13
N PRO A 54 24.46 10.18 -12.45
CA PRO A 54 23.09 9.95 -11.96
C PRO A 54 22.05 10.06 -13.09
N VAL A 55 21.05 9.18 -13.10
CA VAL A 55 19.90 9.26 -14.03
C VAL A 55 18.98 10.38 -13.54
N ARG A 56 19.05 11.56 -14.16
CA ARG A 56 18.57 12.80 -13.52
C ARG A 56 17.23 13.33 -14.03
N SER A 57 16.95 13.36 -15.34
CA SER A 57 15.75 14.01 -15.89
C SER A 57 14.50 13.13 -15.77
N PHE A 58 14.48 11.97 -16.41
CA PHE A 58 13.30 11.08 -16.44
C PHE A 58 12.84 10.61 -15.05
N ILE A 59 13.77 10.35 -14.13
CA ILE A 59 13.46 9.88 -12.78
C ILE A 59 12.82 10.97 -11.92
N PHE A 60 13.15 12.25 -12.16
CA PHE A 60 12.57 13.36 -11.43
C PHE A 60 11.08 13.50 -11.73
N GLU A 61 10.70 13.43 -13.01
CA GLU A 61 9.31 13.48 -13.45
C GLU A 61 8.52 12.28 -12.92
N CYS A 62 9.07 11.06 -13.04
CA CYS A 62 8.46 9.85 -12.48
C CYS A 62 8.21 9.98 -10.97
N MET A 63 9.19 10.51 -10.22
CA MET A 63 9.08 10.72 -8.77
C MET A 63 8.01 11.78 -8.45
N ALA A 64 7.96 12.89 -9.20
CA ALA A 64 6.97 13.93 -8.99
C ALA A 64 5.55 13.38 -9.20
N VAL A 65 5.33 12.65 -10.30
CA VAL A 65 4.06 11.99 -10.58
C VAL A 65 3.71 10.98 -9.50
N HIS A 66 4.68 10.17 -9.06
CA HIS A 66 4.49 9.21 -7.98
C HIS A 66 4.05 9.88 -6.67
N ASN A 67 4.76 10.93 -6.25
CA ASN A 67 4.46 11.63 -4.99
C ASN A 67 3.09 12.32 -5.04
N ILE A 68 2.73 12.92 -6.18
CA ILE A 68 1.41 13.54 -6.38
C ILE A 68 0.31 12.47 -6.33
N ALA A 69 0.49 11.36 -7.05
CA ALA A 69 -0.45 10.25 -7.04
C ALA A 69 -0.62 9.70 -5.62
N GLN A 70 0.49 9.50 -4.90
CA GLN A 70 0.48 9.02 -3.52
C GLN A 70 -0.25 10.00 -2.58
N CYS A 71 -0.07 11.31 -2.77
CA CYS A 71 -0.79 12.33 -2.01
C CYS A 71 -2.30 12.24 -2.25
N ILE A 72 -2.72 12.16 -3.53
CA ILE A 72 -4.13 12.05 -3.91
C ILE A 72 -4.75 10.76 -3.35
N PHE A 73 -4.08 9.62 -3.50
CA PHE A 73 -4.59 8.35 -2.97
C PHE A 73 -4.70 8.34 -1.44
N ASN A 74 -3.69 8.86 -0.74
CA ASN A 74 -3.74 8.95 0.73
C ASN A 74 -4.88 9.88 1.19
N LEU A 75 -5.08 11.02 0.51
CA LEU A 75 -6.17 11.95 0.83
C LEU A 75 -7.54 11.31 0.58
N TYR A 76 -7.69 10.61 -0.54
CA TYR A 76 -8.91 9.86 -0.87
C TYR A 76 -9.22 8.79 0.19
N CYS A 77 -8.25 7.93 0.52
CA CYS A 77 -8.44 6.90 1.54
C CYS A 77 -8.75 7.52 2.91
N PHE A 78 -8.07 8.61 3.28
CA PHE A 78 -8.33 9.31 4.55
C PHE A 78 -9.76 9.84 4.62
N ALA A 79 -10.22 10.57 3.59
CA ALA A 79 -11.56 11.15 3.55
C ALA A 79 -12.65 10.06 3.58
N MET A 80 -12.46 8.98 2.80
CA MET A 80 -13.42 7.89 2.73
C MET A 80 -13.46 7.05 4.01
N LEU A 81 -12.30 6.73 4.61
CA LEU A 81 -12.25 6.01 5.89
C LEU A 81 -12.89 6.82 7.02
N LEU A 82 -12.67 8.14 7.05
CA LEU A 82 -13.30 9.02 8.03
C LEU A 82 -14.83 9.06 7.83
N GLY A 83 -15.29 9.19 6.59
CA GLY A 83 -16.71 9.22 6.25
C GLY A 83 -17.42 7.91 6.59
N GLU A 84 -16.86 6.77 6.18
CA GLU A 84 -17.40 5.44 6.47
C GLU A 84 -17.34 5.12 7.97
N GLY A 85 -16.27 5.51 8.66
CA GLY A 85 -16.14 5.33 10.10
C GLY A 85 -17.17 6.13 10.90
N TRP A 86 -17.39 7.38 10.51
CA TRP A 86 -18.43 8.23 11.10
C TRP A 86 -19.83 7.69 10.81
N ALA A 87 -20.12 7.33 9.55
CA ALA A 87 -21.43 6.82 9.14
C ALA A 87 -21.78 5.46 9.76
N SER A 88 -20.76 4.67 10.09
CA SER A 88 -20.92 3.37 10.76
C SER A 88 -20.94 3.47 12.29
N GLY A 89 -20.73 4.67 12.85
CA GLY A 89 -20.72 4.89 14.30
C GLY A 89 -19.62 4.13 15.02
N LEU A 90 -18.46 3.93 14.37
CA LEU A 90 -17.35 3.20 14.95
C LEU A 90 -16.80 3.95 16.17
N GLY A 91 -16.61 3.24 17.28
CA GLY A 91 -15.89 3.74 18.44
C GLY A 91 -14.38 3.82 18.17
N VAL A 92 -13.61 4.40 19.09
CA VAL A 92 -12.15 4.47 18.95
C VAL A 92 -11.50 3.09 19.11
N TRP A 93 -12.13 2.19 19.85
CA TRP A 93 -11.61 0.86 20.20
C TRP A 93 -12.71 -0.19 20.17
N GLY A 94 -12.32 -1.46 19.95
CA GLY A 94 -13.21 -2.60 20.17
C GLY A 94 -14.35 -2.74 19.16
N ASN A 95 -14.21 -2.17 17.95
CA ASN A 95 -15.23 -2.31 16.92
C ASN A 95 -15.27 -3.76 16.40
N PRO A 96 -16.46 -4.37 16.28
CA PRO A 96 -16.60 -5.69 15.68
C PRO A 96 -16.34 -5.62 14.18
N VAL A 97 -15.89 -6.73 13.60
CA VAL A 97 -15.78 -6.87 12.15
C VAL A 97 -17.18 -6.97 11.56
N ASP A 98 -17.59 -5.94 10.81
CA ASP A 98 -18.88 -5.92 10.13
C ASP A 98 -18.76 -6.53 8.72
N ILE A 99 -19.69 -7.42 8.37
CA ILE A 99 -19.78 -8.09 7.06
C ILE A 99 -20.92 -7.48 6.22
N SER A 100 -21.58 -6.43 6.73
CA SER A 100 -22.58 -5.67 5.99
C SER A 100 -21.98 -4.99 4.74
N GLU A 101 -22.84 -4.37 3.93
CA GLU A 101 -22.39 -3.59 2.78
C GLU A 101 -21.39 -2.48 3.18
N ARG A 102 -21.59 -1.84 4.33
CA ARG A 102 -20.67 -0.82 4.84
C ARG A 102 -19.36 -1.43 5.28
N GLY A 103 -19.41 -2.59 5.96
CA GLY A 103 -18.22 -3.37 6.28
C GLY A 103 -17.42 -3.79 5.04
N HIS A 104 -18.11 -4.16 3.95
CA HIS A 104 -17.46 -4.45 2.67
C HIS A 104 -16.82 -3.20 2.04
N ALA A 105 -17.49 -2.04 2.08
CA ALA A 105 -16.94 -0.77 1.61
C ALA A 105 -15.68 -0.36 2.39
N LEU A 106 -15.73 -0.47 3.73
CA LEU A 106 -14.59 -0.21 4.60
C LEU A 106 -13.43 -1.17 4.33
N GLY A 107 -13.72 -2.47 4.17
CA GLY A 107 -12.70 -3.46 3.80
C GLY A 107 -12.03 -3.17 2.46
N ASN A 108 -12.78 -2.68 1.46
CA ASN A 108 -12.20 -2.26 0.18
C ASN A 108 -11.27 -1.04 0.33
N LEU A 109 -11.61 -0.10 1.23
CA LEU A 109 -10.76 1.05 1.52
C LEU A 109 -9.47 0.63 2.24
N ILE A 110 -9.56 -0.30 3.19
CA ILE A 110 -8.39 -0.89 3.86
C ILE A 110 -7.50 -1.61 2.84
N TRP A 111 -8.10 -2.40 1.94
CA TRP A 111 -7.39 -3.08 0.86
C TRP A 111 -6.69 -2.11 -0.10
N LEU A 112 -7.37 -1.01 -0.47
CA LEU A 112 -6.77 0.05 -1.29
C LEU A 112 -5.61 0.72 -0.56
N GLN A 113 -5.79 1.02 0.72
CA GLN A 113 -4.77 1.63 1.58
C GLN A 113 -3.54 0.71 1.71
N TYR A 114 -3.75 -0.60 1.86
CA TYR A 114 -2.70 -1.61 1.87
C TYR A 114 -1.83 -1.54 0.61
N HIS A 115 -2.44 -1.50 -0.58
CA HIS A 115 -1.72 -1.36 -1.85
C HIS A 115 -1.00 -0.01 -1.96
N CYS A 116 -1.59 1.07 -1.46
CA CYS A 116 -0.92 2.37 -1.40
C CYS A 116 0.35 2.33 -0.54
N ARG A 117 0.41 1.50 0.51
CA ARG A 117 1.64 1.32 1.31
C ARG A 117 2.75 0.63 0.52
N GLN A 118 2.41 -0.30 -0.37
CA GLN A 118 3.40 -0.97 -1.22
C GLN A 118 4.05 0.00 -2.20
N LEU A 119 3.27 0.94 -2.75
CA LEU A 119 3.79 1.99 -3.63
C LEU A 119 4.85 2.86 -2.95
N GLN A 120 4.78 3.04 -1.62
CA GLN A 120 5.80 3.78 -0.89
C GLN A 120 7.19 3.13 -0.92
N LEU A 121 7.28 1.83 -1.23
CA LEU A 121 8.57 1.15 -1.41
C LEU A 121 9.29 1.64 -2.68
N LEU A 122 8.54 2.14 -3.67
CA LEU A 122 9.09 2.70 -4.91
C LEU A 122 9.81 4.04 -4.67
N GLU A 123 9.42 4.80 -3.64
CA GLU A 123 10.12 6.02 -3.24
C GLU A 123 11.60 5.73 -2.93
N THR A 124 11.88 4.62 -2.24
CA THR A 124 13.25 4.19 -1.94
C THR A 124 14.01 3.83 -3.21
N ALA A 125 13.36 3.20 -4.19
CA ALA A 125 13.95 2.91 -5.49
C ALA A 125 14.38 4.20 -6.21
N PHE A 126 13.52 5.22 -6.23
CA PHE A 126 13.87 6.51 -6.83
C PHE A 126 15.01 7.22 -6.10
N MET A 127 15.09 7.10 -4.77
CA MET A 127 16.22 7.65 -4.00
C MET A 127 17.54 6.98 -4.36
N VAL A 128 17.53 5.65 -4.51
CA VAL A 128 18.71 4.86 -4.93
C VAL A 128 19.15 5.24 -6.34
N LEU A 129 18.23 5.34 -7.30
CA LEU A 129 18.52 5.72 -8.70
C LEU A 129 19.07 7.16 -8.82
N ARG A 130 18.70 8.06 -7.92
CA ARG A 130 19.24 9.43 -7.87
C ARG A 130 20.56 9.56 -7.11
N LYS A 131 21.11 8.46 -6.60
CA LYS A 131 22.29 8.43 -5.71
C LYS A 131 22.11 9.28 -4.44
N ARG A 132 20.88 9.40 -3.93
CA ARG A 132 20.56 10.16 -2.71
C ARG A 132 20.69 9.28 -1.47
N PHE A 133 21.86 8.67 -1.29
CA PHE A 133 22.09 7.68 -0.21
C PHE A 133 22.02 8.26 1.20
N LYS A 134 22.27 9.57 1.38
CA LYS A 134 22.14 10.24 2.70
C LYS A 134 20.74 10.12 3.31
N GLY A 135 19.70 9.92 2.48
CA GLY A 135 18.32 9.74 2.95
C GLY A 135 17.93 8.28 3.22
N VAL A 136 18.74 7.31 2.76
CA VAL A 136 18.45 5.89 2.89
C VAL A 136 19.27 5.32 4.04
N SER A 137 18.72 5.40 5.25
CA SER A 137 19.32 4.83 6.46
C SER A 137 18.77 3.43 6.76
N PHE A 138 19.45 2.69 7.65
CA PHE A 138 18.93 1.42 8.17
C PHE A 138 17.52 1.59 8.76
N LEU A 139 17.30 2.65 9.55
CA LEU A 139 16.00 2.94 10.15
C LEU A 139 14.92 3.17 9.07
N HIS A 140 15.25 3.88 7.98
CA HIS A 140 14.31 4.06 6.88
C HIS A 140 13.89 2.72 6.27
N LEU A 141 14.85 1.85 5.94
CA LEU A 141 14.57 0.53 5.37
C LEU A 141 13.75 -0.34 6.32
N TYR A 142 14.14 -0.37 7.60
CA TYR A 142 13.44 -1.13 8.63
C TYR A 142 11.99 -0.69 8.79
N LEU A 143 11.72 0.61 8.89
CA LEU A 143 10.36 1.14 9.04
C LEU A 143 9.50 0.86 7.81
N ARG A 144 10.06 0.90 6.59
CA ARG A 144 9.33 0.57 5.36
C ARG A 144 8.88 -0.88 5.32
N VAL A 145 9.77 -1.80 5.69
CA VAL A 145 9.45 -3.23 5.77
C VAL A 145 8.47 -3.50 6.93
N LEU A 146 8.70 -2.90 8.10
CA LEU A 146 7.79 -3.01 9.24
C LEU A 146 6.38 -2.52 8.89
N ASN A 147 6.26 -1.41 8.18
CA ASN A 147 4.97 -0.89 7.73
C ASN A 147 4.31 -1.88 6.75
N LEU A 148 5.05 -2.44 5.78
CA LEU A 148 4.50 -3.46 4.87
C LEU A 148 3.93 -4.67 5.63
N TRP A 149 4.68 -5.20 6.59
CA TRP A 149 4.25 -6.37 7.38
C TRP A 149 3.14 -6.03 8.37
N GLY A 150 3.18 -4.85 8.98
CA GLY A 150 2.13 -4.38 9.89
C GLY A 150 0.77 -4.29 9.21
N TRP A 151 0.73 -3.78 7.97
CA TRP A 151 -0.50 -3.71 7.18
C TRP A 151 -0.92 -5.06 6.56
N PHE A 152 -0.03 -6.05 6.50
CA PHE A 152 -0.41 -7.41 6.09
C PHE A 152 -1.11 -8.18 7.22
N ILE A 153 -0.74 -7.89 8.47
CA ILE A 153 -1.31 -8.54 9.66
C ILE A 153 -2.61 -7.87 10.11
N ALA A 154 -2.75 -6.57 9.84
CA ALA A 154 -3.92 -5.76 10.18
C ALA A 154 -5.15 -6.09 9.32
#